data_AF-A0A9W8LUW1-F1
#
_entry.id   AF-A0A9W8LUW1-F1
#
_cell.length_a   1.000
_cell.length_b   1.000
_cell.length_c   1.000
_cell.angle_alpha   90.00
_cell.angle_beta   90.00
_cell.angle_gamma   90.00
#
_symmetry.space_group_name_H-M   'P 1'
#
loop_
_entity.id
_entity.type
_entity.pdbx_description
1 polymer ?
#
loop_
_entity_poly.entity_id
_entity_poly.type
_entity_poly.pdbx_seq_one_letter_code
_entity_poly.pdbx_strand_id
1 'polypeptide(L)'
;LDKGVISAPTQCGNSGCLKKDAVQLVPNRSAYEDKQLARLQETPEVIPDGQTPHTVTLVAHSELVDVARPGDRLEITGIYRGEPVRINPRQRTVQAVYRTFIDVVHVRRLGRGRVQRSTAQGLDEASAVVDQQREADDTNDARDGEFNENEVAEFQRWARDPRLMDILAQSLAPSIHGLDDVKRGLLLQLFGGVRKQYERAGAPRSRGDINVLLVGDPGVSKSQLLSAVHALAPRGIYTSGKGSSAVGLTAYITRDPDTRQLVLESGALVLSDDGVCCIDEFDKMSDSTRSVLHEVMEQQTISIAKAGIITSLNARCSILAAANPVDSKWNRQLSIVENINLPPTLVSRFDLVFIVLDSIDEESDRRLARHI
;
A
#
# COMPACT_ATOMS: atom_id res chain seq x y z
N LEU A 1 -3.89 34.35 -20.65
CA LEU A 1 -3.81 33.45 -21.84
C LEU A 1 -5.14 32.73 -21.87
N ASP A 2 -6.17 33.44 -22.33
CA ASP A 2 -7.52 33.10 -21.92
C ASP A 2 -8.18 32.24 -23.00
N LYS A 3 -8.46 30.98 -22.64
CA LYS A 3 -9.36 30.02 -23.33
C LYS A 3 -8.77 29.14 -24.44
N GLY A 4 -7.49 28.75 -24.36
CA GLY A 4 -6.96 27.63 -25.16
C GLY A 4 -7.01 27.82 -26.70
N VAL A 5 -7.27 29.04 -27.16
CA VAL A 5 -7.24 29.42 -28.57
C VAL A 5 -6.10 30.40 -28.77
N ILE A 6 -5.12 30.00 -29.58
CA ILE A 6 -4.03 30.87 -30.01
C ILE A 6 -4.42 31.44 -31.37
N SER A 7 -4.85 32.70 -31.41
CA SER A 7 -5.15 33.40 -32.66
C SER A 7 -3.86 33.94 -33.28
N ALA A 8 -3.48 33.45 -34.45
CA ALA A 8 -2.36 34.00 -35.20
C ALA A 8 -2.73 35.41 -35.74
N PRO A 9 -1.85 36.41 -35.61
CA PRO A 9 -2.07 37.71 -36.23
C PRO A 9 -2.04 37.58 -37.76
N THR A 10 -3.04 38.18 -38.43
CA THR A 10 -3.18 38.14 -39.89
C THR A 10 -2.16 39.01 -40.63
N GLN A 11 -1.47 39.92 -39.94
CA GLN A 11 -0.48 40.82 -40.50
C GLN A 11 0.80 40.83 -39.67
N CYS A 12 1.94 41.00 -40.34
CA CYS A 12 3.23 41.22 -39.68
C CYS A 12 3.20 42.52 -38.87
N GLY A 13 3.61 42.48 -37.60
CA GLY A 13 3.67 43.64 -36.70
C GLY A 13 4.74 44.69 -37.04
N ASN A 14 5.51 44.48 -38.11
CA ASN A 14 6.51 45.45 -38.56
C ASN A 14 5.86 46.49 -39.49
N SER A 15 6.00 47.78 -39.14
CA SER A 15 5.36 48.92 -39.81
C SER A 15 5.74 49.07 -41.30
N GLY A 16 6.86 48.49 -41.74
CA GLY A 16 7.32 48.54 -43.14
C GLY A 16 6.92 47.35 -44.02
N CYS A 17 6.48 46.22 -43.47
CA CYS A 17 6.30 44.98 -44.25
C CYS A 17 4.82 44.62 -44.51
N LEU A 18 3.91 44.86 -43.56
CA LEU A 18 2.43 44.70 -43.64
C LEU A 18 1.91 43.46 -44.41
N LYS A 19 2.74 42.41 -44.55
CA LYS A 19 2.43 41.23 -45.36
C LYS A 19 1.38 40.39 -44.64
N LYS A 20 0.31 40.05 -45.36
CA LYS A 20 -0.77 39.19 -44.85
C LYS A 20 -0.30 37.74 -44.78
N ASP A 21 -0.74 37.02 -43.74
CA ASP A 21 -0.52 35.59 -43.52
C ASP A 21 0.96 35.13 -43.51
N ALA A 22 1.88 36.05 -43.19
CA ALA A 22 3.32 35.77 -43.17
C ALA A 22 3.84 35.27 -41.80
N VAL A 23 3.00 35.26 -40.77
CA VAL A 23 3.41 34.93 -39.39
C VAL A 23 3.33 33.42 -39.19
N GLN A 24 4.49 32.79 -39.01
CA GLN A 24 4.59 31.37 -38.67
C GLN A 24 4.96 31.21 -37.19
N LEU A 25 4.30 30.28 -36.51
CA LEU A 25 4.63 29.92 -35.13
C LEU A 25 5.95 29.14 -35.12
N VAL A 26 6.91 29.61 -34.32
CA VAL A 26 8.17 28.90 -34.07
C VAL A 26 8.05 28.17 -32.73
N PRO A 27 7.81 26.83 -32.72
CA PRO A 27 7.54 26.10 -31.49
C PRO A 27 8.72 26.18 -30.51
N ASN A 28 9.95 25.94 -30.97
CA ASN A 28 11.13 25.88 -30.11
C ASN A 28 11.46 27.19 -29.36
N ARG A 29 10.90 28.33 -29.76
CA ARG A 29 11.07 29.63 -29.07
C ARG A 29 9.86 30.04 -28.23
N SER A 30 8.87 29.17 -28.13
CA SER A 30 7.68 29.39 -27.33
C SER A 30 7.94 29.00 -25.87
N ALA A 31 7.22 29.64 -24.94
CA ALA A 31 7.18 29.20 -23.55
C ALA A 31 6.30 27.96 -23.43
N TYR A 32 6.77 26.97 -22.68
CA TYR A 32 6.06 25.73 -22.39
C TYR A 32 5.90 25.59 -20.87
N GLU A 33 4.80 24.97 -20.45
CA GLU A 33 4.55 24.58 -19.07
C GLU A 33 4.48 23.05 -19.00
N ASP A 34 5.04 22.50 -17.92
CA ASP A 34 5.03 21.07 -17.69
C ASP A 34 3.64 20.60 -17.24
N LYS A 35 3.20 19.49 -17.83
CA LYS A 35 1.94 18.82 -17.52
C LYS A 35 2.20 17.34 -17.38
N GLN A 36 1.86 16.78 -16.22
CA GLN A 36 1.96 15.36 -15.95
C GLN A 36 0.57 14.75 -15.77
N LEU A 37 0.36 13.58 -16.37
CA LEU A 37 -0.83 12.78 -16.17
C LEU A 37 -0.47 11.58 -15.29
N ALA A 38 -1.16 11.45 -14.16
CA ALA A 38 -0.97 10.35 -13.22
C ALA A 38 -2.30 9.62 -13.02
N ARG A 39 -2.25 8.33 -12.66
CA ARG A 39 -3.43 7.55 -12.27
C ARG A 39 -3.32 7.22 -10.79
N LEU A 40 -4.35 7.60 -10.04
CA LEU A 40 -4.49 7.28 -8.63
C LEU A 40 -5.46 6.12 -8.48
N GLN A 41 -5.12 5.19 -7.61
CA GLN A 41 -6.02 4.12 -7.19
C GLN A 41 -6.51 4.41 -5.78
N GLU A 42 -7.81 4.20 -5.55
CA GLU A 42 -8.40 4.32 -4.21
C GLU A 42 -7.79 3.29 -3.25
N THR A 43 -7.69 3.68 -1.98
CA THR A 43 -7.23 2.79 -0.91
C THR A 43 -8.29 1.72 -0.62
N PRO A 44 -7.87 0.45 -0.41
CA PRO A 44 -8.80 -0.66 -0.26
C PRO A 44 -9.74 -0.57 0.94
N GLU A 45 -9.39 0.24 1.96
CA GLU A 45 -10.17 0.42 3.20
C GLU A 45 -11.55 1.06 2.98
N VAL A 46 -11.73 1.82 1.90
CA VAL A 46 -12.97 2.59 1.64
C VAL A 46 -13.87 1.89 0.63
N ILE A 47 -13.44 0.73 0.09
CA ILE A 47 -14.12 0.05 -1.01
C ILE A 47 -15.19 -0.89 -0.45
N PRO A 48 -16.46 -0.79 -0.90
CA PRO A 48 -17.50 -1.76 -0.57
C PRO A 48 -17.23 -3.14 -1.17
N ASP A 49 -17.64 -4.19 -0.45
CA ASP A 49 -17.46 -5.58 -0.90
C ASP A 49 -18.03 -5.81 -2.31
N GLY A 50 -17.22 -6.44 -3.17
CA GLY A 50 -17.61 -6.83 -4.53
C GLY A 50 -17.36 -5.79 -5.61
N GLN A 51 -16.80 -4.62 -5.29
CA GLN A 51 -16.34 -3.64 -6.29
C GLN A 51 -14.83 -3.67 -6.47
N THR A 52 -14.37 -3.47 -7.71
CA THR A 52 -12.95 -3.25 -7.99
C THR A 52 -12.56 -1.82 -7.64
N PRO A 53 -11.35 -1.57 -7.11
CA PRO A 53 -10.87 -0.21 -6.86
C PRO A 53 -10.99 0.66 -8.11
N HIS A 54 -11.60 1.83 -7.95
CA HIS A 54 -11.69 2.77 -9.05
C HIS A 54 -10.35 3.49 -9.22
N THR A 55 -10.03 3.79 -10.49
CA THR A 55 -8.85 4.58 -10.83
C THR A 55 -9.29 5.94 -11.31
N VAL A 56 -8.68 6.99 -10.77
CA VAL A 56 -8.96 8.38 -11.13
C VAL A 56 -7.74 8.95 -11.84
N THR A 57 -7.99 9.69 -12.94
CA THR A 57 -6.93 10.38 -13.66
C THR A 57 -6.68 11.74 -13.02
N LEU A 58 -5.43 12.01 -12.69
CA LEU A 58 -4.94 13.26 -12.15
C LEU A 58 -4.13 14.00 -13.21
N VAL A 59 -4.22 15.33 -13.18
CA VAL A 59 -3.37 16.21 -13.96
C VAL A 59 -2.63 17.13 -13.00
N ALA A 60 -1.30 17.05 -13.00
CA ALA A 60 -0.43 17.95 -12.26
C ALA A 60 0.20 18.97 -13.21
N HIS A 61 0.38 20.19 -12.72
CA HIS A 61 0.91 21.33 -13.46
C HIS A 61 2.17 21.89 -12.78
N SER A 62 3.12 22.35 -13.59
CA SER A 62 4.29 23.12 -13.16
C SER A 62 5.08 22.43 -12.03
N GLU A 63 5.09 23.01 -10.82
CA GLU A 63 5.89 22.56 -9.67
C GLU A 63 5.42 21.23 -9.08
N LEU A 64 4.19 20.81 -9.34
CA LEU A 64 3.63 19.55 -8.83
C LEU A 64 3.99 18.34 -9.70
N VAL A 65 4.75 18.55 -10.76
CA VAL A 65 5.27 17.50 -11.64
C VAL A 65 6.40 16.74 -10.94
N ASP A 66 6.36 15.42 -11.04
CA ASP A 66 7.31 14.46 -10.44
C ASP A 66 7.39 14.50 -8.90
N VAL A 67 6.41 15.14 -8.24
CA VAL A 67 6.26 15.11 -6.78
C VAL A 67 5.76 13.75 -6.30
N ALA A 68 5.25 12.89 -7.17
CA ALA A 68 4.67 11.59 -6.82
C ALA A 68 5.41 10.48 -7.54
N ARG A 69 5.93 9.47 -6.81
CA ARG A 69 6.48 8.27 -7.45
C ARG A 69 5.44 7.15 -7.46
N PRO A 70 5.49 6.25 -8.46
CA PRO A 70 4.64 5.07 -8.47
C PRO A 70 4.82 4.25 -7.18
N GLY A 71 3.72 3.97 -6.49
CA GLY A 71 3.70 3.25 -5.22
C GLY A 71 3.62 4.13 -3.98
N ASP A 72 3.77 5.45 -4.09
CA ASP A 72 3.55 6.36 -2.98
C ASP A 72 2.05 6.49 -2.67
N ARG A 73 1.72 6.57 -1.38
CA ARG A 73 0.38 6.92 -0.91
C ARG A 73 0.28 8.43 -0.78
N LEU A 74 -0.72 9.00 -1.43
CA LEU A 74 -0.88 10.44 -1.55
C LEU A 74 -2.32 10.79 -1.24
N GLU A 75 -2.51 11.85 -0.45
CA GLU A 75 -3.78 12.56 -0.41
C GLU A 75 -3.68 13.74 -1.37
N ILE A 76 -4.64 13.83 -2.27
CA ILE A 76 -4.65 14.83 -3.33
C ILE A 76 -5.85 15.72 -3.15
N THR A 77 -5.59 17.02 -3.08
CA THR A 77 -6.62 18.05 -3.13
C THR A 77 -6.59 18.68 -4.51
N GLY A 78 -7.74 18.70 -5.17
CA GLY A 78 -7.82 19.19 -6.54
C GLY A 78 -9.24 19.53 -6.97
N ILE A 79 -9.35 20.10 -8.17
CA ILE A 79 -10.61 20.52 -8.77
C ILE A 79 -11.06 19.42 -9.73
N TYR A 80 -12.25 18.89 -9.51
CA TYR A 80 -12.86 17.92 -10.42
C TYR A 80 -13.30 18.61 -11.72
N ARG A 81 -12.77 18.16 -12.86
CA ARG A 81 -13.04 18.72 -14.19
C ARG A 81 -13.50 17.64 -15.16
N GLY A 82 -14.39 18.02 -16.07
CA GLY A 82 -14.87 17.17 -17.16
C GLY A 82 -14.50 17.76 -18.52
N GLU A 83 -13.88 16.96 -19.38
CA GLU A 83 -13.55 17.32 -20.75
C GLU A 83 -14.35 16.46 -21.75
N PRO A 84 -15.01 17.07 -22.76
CA PRO A 84 -15.76 16.33 -23.75
C PRO A 84 -14.83 15.56 -24.70
N VAL A 85 -15.09 14.26 -24.88
CA VAL A 85 -14.31 13.43 -25.80
C VAL A 85 -14.89 13.53 -27.21
N ARG A 86 -14.02 13.72 -28.20
CA ARG A 86 -14.42 13.68 -29.62
C ARG A 86 -14.51 12.24 -30.10
N ILE A 87 -15.61 11.88 -30.77
CA ILE A 87 -15.81 10.53 -31.35
C ILE A 87 -14.78 10.28 -32.46
N ASN A 88 -14.61 11.28 -33.32
CA ASN A 88 -13.67 11.26 -34.42
C ASN A 88 -12.78 12.51 -34.33
N PRO A 89 -11.44 12.38 -34.32
CA PRO A 89 -10.54 13.54 -34.25
C PRO A 89 -10.73 14.55 -35.38
N ARG A 90 -11.26 14.12 -36.54
CA ARG A 90 -11.50 14.95 -37.73
C ARG A 90 -12.83 15.71 -37.71
N GLN A 91 -13.80 15.25 -36.93
CA GLN A 91 -15.12 15.86 -36.87
C GLN A 91 -15.25 16.69 -35.60
N ARG A 92 -16.06 17.76 -35.65
CA ARG A 92 -16.33 18.62 -34.48
C ARG A 92 -17.39 18.03 -33.53
N THR A 93 -17.90 16.84 -33.83
CA THR A 93 -18.91 16.14 -33.02
C THR A 93 -18.26 15.59 -31.74
N VAL A 94 -18.86 15.94 -30.60
CA VAL A 94 -18.44 15.54 -29.25
C VAL A 94 -19.42 14.53 -28.66
N GLN A 95 -18.92 13.63 -27.81
CA GLN A 95 -19.75 12.72 -27.03
C GLN A 95 -20.48 13.47 -25.91
N ALA A 96 -21.66 12.97 -25.54
CA ALA A 96 -22.42 13.50 -24.41
C ALA A 96 -21.82 13.13 -23.05
N VAL A 97 -21.04 12.03 -23.00
CA VAL A 97 -20.33 11.59 -21.80
C VAL A 97 -18.97 12.27 -21.75
N TYR A 98 -18.71 12.99 -20.66
CA TYR A 98 -17.47 13.72 -20.45
C TYR A 98 -16.46 12.80 -19.78
N ARG A 99 -15.20 12.87 -20.20
CA ARG A 99 -14.09 12.23 -19.48
C ARG A 99 -13.74 13.12 -18.30
N THR A 100 -13.71 12.53 -17.12
CA THR A 100 -13.46 13.26 -15.88
C THR A 100 -12.02 13.07 -15.42
N PHE A 101 -11.42 14.13 -14.91
CA PHE A 101 -10.10 14.11 -14.29
C PHE A 101 -10.04 15.12 -13.14
N ILE A 102 -9.09 14.95 -12.25
CA ILE A 102 -8.84 15.89 -11.15
C ILE A 102 -7.63 16.74 -11.52
N ASP A 103 -7.81 18.05 -11.49
CA ASP A 103 -6.75 19.03 -11.62
C ASP A 103 -6.12 19.26 -10.24
N VAL A 104 -4.86 18.86 -10.08
CA VAL A 104 -4.19 18.76 -8.77
C VAL A 104 -3.73 20.14 -8.33
N VAL A 105 -4.17 20.57 -7.15
CA VAL A 105 -3.78 21.83 -6.52
C VAL A 105 -2.76 21.59 -5.40
N HIS A 106 -2.94 20.52 -4.64
CA HIS A 106 -2.05 20.17 -3.54
C HIS A 106 -1.92 18.65 -3.41
N VAL A 107 -0.70 18.20 -3.12
CA VAL A 107 -0.36 16.79 -2.90
C VAL A 107 0.26 16.68 -1.51
N ARG A 108 -0.38 15.91 -0.63
CA ARG A 108 0.16 15.53 0.68
C ARG A 108 0.61 14.07 0.60
N ARG A 109 1.87 13.79 0.93
CA ARG A 109 2.37 12.41 0.98
C ARG A 109 1.97 11.77 2.31
N LEU A 110 1.22 10.66 2.24
CA LEU A 110 0.77 9.90 3.40
C LEU A 110 1.76 8.77 3.69
N GLY A 111 2.71 9.03 4.58
CA GLY A 111 3.61 8.00 5.10
C GLY A 111 4.97 8.52 5.53
N ARG A 112 5.53 7.93 6.59
CA ARG A 112 6.94 8.12 6.99
C ARG A 112 7.86 7.32 6.07
N GLY A 113 8.03 7.83 4.85
CA GLY A 113 8.98 7.30 3.87
C GLY A 113 10.15 8.27 3.71
N ARG A 114 11.28 7.95 4.35
CA ARG A 114 12.66 8.43 4.09
C ARG A 114 12.76 9.64 3.17
N VAL A 115 13.31 10.74 3.69
CA VAL A 115 13.96 11.80 2.89
C VAL A 115 15.12 11.14 2.12
N GLN A 116 14.80 10.55 0.98
CA GLN A 116 15.79 10.10 0.03
C GLN A 116 16.08 11.35 -0.81
N ARG A 117 17.08 12.12 -0.36
CA ARG A 117 17.73 13.18 -1.15
C ARG A 117 18.00 12.60 -2.53
N SER A 118 17.12 12.88 -3.47
CA SER A 118 17.31 12.52 -4.86
C SER A 118 17.16 13.78 -5.67
N THR A 119 18.30 14.42 -5.87
CA THR A 119 18.82 14.80 -7.20
C THR A 119 17.79 15.36 -8.19
N ALA A 120 16.99 16.33 -7.79
CA ALA A 120 16.64 17.42 -8.69
C ALA A 120 17.75 18.47 -8.53
N GLN A 121 18.82 18.33 -9.32
CA GLN A 121 19.83 19.36 -9.44
C GLN A 121 19.25 20.51 -10.26
N GLY A 122 19.15 21.67 -9.62
CA GLY A 122 19.06 22.96 -10.29
C GLY A 122 17.89 23.79 -9.82
N LEU A 123 18.22 24.90 -9.16
CA LEU A 123 17.36 26.01 -8.72
C LEU A 123 16.63 25.72 -7.40
N ASP A 124 17.30 26.06 -6.29
CA ASP A 124 16.70 26.88 -5.22
C ASP A 124 17.65 27.02 -4.01
N GLU A 125 18.65 27.90 -4.15
CA GLU A 125 19.42 28.39 -3.00
C GLU A 125 18.66 29.49 -2.21
N ALA A 126 17.49 29.93 -2.70
CA ALA A 126 16.62 30.87 -2.01
C ALA A 126 15.54 30.19 -1.14
N SER A 127 15.16 28.95 -1.44
CA SER A 127 14.16 28.17 -0.68
C SER A 127 14.78 27.45 0.53
N ALA A 128 16.11 27.28 0.56
CA ALA A 128 16.84 26.64 1.64
C ALA A 128 16.77 27.39 3.00
N VAL A 129 16.45 28.69 3.00
CA VAL A 129 16.31 29.48 4.25
C VAL A 129 14.90 29.37 4.83
N VAL A 130 13.89 29.05 4.00
CA VAL A 130 12.50 28.85 4.45
C VAL A 130 12.31 27.41 4.96
N ASP A 131 13.02 26.43 4.39
CA ASP A 131 12.96 25.04 4.85
C ASP A 131 13.72 24.80 6.17
N GLN A 132 14.79 25.55 6.48
CA GLN A 132 15.50 25.39 7.76
C GLN A 132 14.72 25.91 8.99
N GLN A 133 13.77 26.82 8.80
CA GLN A 133 12.85 27.22 9.87
C GLN A 133 11.67 26.27 10.03
N ARG A 134 11.31 25.52 8.98
CA ARG A 134 10.34 24.42 9.07
C ARG A 134 10.92 23.16 9.70
N GLU A 135 12.21 22.88 9.55
CA GLU A 135 12.84 21.68 10.14
C GLU A 135 12.81 21.62 11.69
N ALA A 136 12.62 22.75 12.38
CA ALA A 136 12.40 22.77 13.84
C ALA A 136 10.92 22.56 14.24
N ASP A 137 9.97 22.79 13.33
CA ASP A 137 8.53 22.52 13.49
C ASP A 137 8.12 21.16 12.89
N ASP A 138 8.86 20.63 11.91
CA ASP A 138 8.56 19.39 11.18
C ASP A 138 8.92 18.10 11.94
N THR A 139 9.53 18.20 13.13
CA THR A 139 9.56 17.05 14.06
C THR A 139 8.21 16.84 14.76
N ASN A 140 7.28 17.79 14.65
CA ASN A 140 5.91 17.70 15.18
C ASN A 140 4.83 17.44 14.11
N ASP A 141 5.07 17.71 12.82
CA ASP A 141 3.99 17.79 11.81
C ASP A 141 3.78 16.55 10.90
N ALA A 142 3.91 15.37 11.49
CA ALA A 142 3.32 14.15 10.92
C ALA A 142 2.73 13.28 12.04
N ARG A 143 2.03 13.91 12.97
CA ARG A 143 1.19 13.22 13.94
C ARG A 143 -0.17 13.01 13.29
N ASP A 144 -0.56 11.75 13.12
CA ASP A 144 -1.97 11.37 13.23
C ASP A 144 -2.56 12.20 14.40
N GLY A 145 -3.63 12.96 14.11
CA GLY A 145 -4.08 14.16 14.83
C GLY A 145 -3.55 14.29 16.26
N GLU A 146 -2.84 15.39 16.55
CA GLU A 146 -2.28 15.70 17.86
C GLU A 146 -3.18 15.16 18.98
N PHE A 147 -2.78 14.02 19.55
CA PHE A 147 -3.52 13.43 20.65
C PHE A 147 -3.63 14.50 21.72
N ASN A 148 -4.86 14.79 22.15
CA ASN A 148 -5.08 15.79 23.18
C ASN A 148 -4.26 15.42 24.42
N GLU A 149 -3.81 16.42 25.19
CA GLU A 149 -3.08 16.15 26.44
C GLU A 149 -3.86 15.21 27.38
N ASN A 150 -5.20 15.26 27.32
CA ASN A 150 -6.11 14.35 28.00
C ASN A 150 -5.99 12.89 27.51
N GLU A 151 -5.92 12.66 26.20
CA GLU A 151 -5.77 11.32 25.62
C GLU A 151 -4.40 10.73 25.95
N VAL A 152 -3.35 11.56 25.89
CA VAL A 152 -1.99 11.16 26.31
C VAL A 152 -1.98 10.77 27.79
N ALA A 153 -2.67 11.52 28.64
CA ALA A 153 -2.80 11.18 30.07
C ALA A 153 -3.55 9.86 30.28
N GLU A 154 -4.60 9.59 29.50
CA GLU A 154 -5.28 8.29 29.52
C GLU A 154 -4.35 7.16 29.06
N PHE A 155 -3.62 7.32 27.95
CA PHE A 155 -2.66 6.31 27.50
C PHE A 155 -1.60 6.01 28.56
N GLN A 156 -1.08 7.04 29.23
CA GLN A 156 -0.13 6.85 30.33
C GLN A 156 -0.76 6.14 31.53
N ARG A 157 -2.04 6.39 31.82
CA ARG A 157 -2.77 5.68 32.87
C ARG A 157 -2.91 4.19 32.53
N TRP A 158 -3.34 3.88 31.32
CA TRP A 158 -3.48 2.50 30.83
C TRP A 158 -2.13 1.77 30.76
N ALA A 159 -1.06 2.45 30.33
CA ALA A 159 0.29 1.88 30.26
C ALA A 159 0.86 1.44 31.62
N ARG A 160 0.33 1.98 32.73
CA ARG A 160 0.73 1.58 34.09
C ARG A 160 0.03 0.30 34.57
N ASP A 161 -1.08 -0.08 33.94
CA ASP A 161 -1.83 -1.27 34.35
C ASP A 161 -1.15 -2.54 33.83
N PRO A 162 -0.70 -3.47 34.71
CA PRO A 162 -0.10 -4.73 34.28
C PRO A 162 -1.05 -5.65 33.52
N ARG A 163 -2.38 -5.44 33.61
CA ARG A 163 -3.40 -6.23 32.89
C ARG A 163 -3.70 -5.70 31.50
N LEU A 164 -3.06 -4.62 31.07
CA LEU A 164 -3.31 -3.97 29.79
C LEU A 164 -3.22 -4.95 28.62
N MET A 165 -2.17 -5.78 28.59
CA MET A 165 -1.97 -6.76 27.51
C MET A 165 -3.14 -7.74 27.39
N ASP A 166 -3.69 -8.19 28.52
CA ASP A 166 -4.79 -9.15 28.53
C ASP A 166 -6.11 -8.51 28.11
N ILE A 167 -6.35 -7.28 28.57
CA ILE A 167 -7.54 -6.51 28.19
C ILE A 167 -7.52 -6.21 26.69
N LEU A 168 -6.38 -5.76 26.15
CA LEU A 168 -6.25 -5.49 24.72
C LEU A 168 -6.32 -6.77 23.88
N ALA A 169 -5.72 -7.87 24.34
CA ALA A 169 -5.81 -9.15 23.66
C ALA A 169 -7.26 -9.65 23.61
N GLN A 170 -8.03 -9.51 24.69
CA GLN A 170 -9.45 -9.85 24.70
C GLN A 170 -10.28 -8.92 23.80
N SER A 171 -9.91 -7.63 23.74
CA SER A 171 -10.56 -6.64 22.88
C SER A 171 -10.29 -6.83 21.38
N LEU A 172 -9.21 -7.52 20.99
CA LEU A 172 -8.85 -7.76 19.58
C LEU A 172 -9.95 -8.52 18.84
N ALA A 173 -10.48 -9.56 19.46
CA ALA A 173 -11.50 -10.43 18.91
C ALA A 173 -12.46 -10.85 20.03
N PRO A 174 -13.48 -10.02 20.35
CA PRO A 174 -14.41 -10.31 21.44
C PRO A 174 -15.37 -11.47 21.10
N SER A 175 -15.62 -11.72 19.81
CA SER A 175 -16.45 -12.82 19.33
C SER A 175 -15.81 -14.20 19.53
N ILE A 176 -14.49 -14.27 19.63
CA ILE A 176 -13.75 -15.54 19.71
C ILE A 176 -13.41 -15.81 21.17
N HIS A 177 -13.89 -16.91 21.72
CA HIS A 177 -13.57 -17.31 23.09
C HIS A 177 -12.24 -18.08 23.14
N GLY A 178 -11.40 -17.77 24.14
CA GLY A 178 -10.09 -18.40 24.34
C GLY A 178 -9.00 -17.89 23.41
N LEU A 179 -7.94 -18.71 23.25
CA LEU A 179 -6.75 -18.43 22.44
C LEU A 179 -6.00 -17.15 22.83
N ASP A 180 -5.92 -16.86 24.14
CA ASP A 180 -5.32 -15.62 24.64
C ASP A 180 -3.87 -15.43 24.19
N ASP A 181 -3.07 -16.51 24.13
CA ASP A 181 -1.68 -16.45 23.68
C ASP A 181 -1.57 -16.12 22.19
N VAL A 182 -2.49 -16.64 21.36
CA VAL A 182 -2.56 -16.30 19.93
C VAL A 182 -2.93 -14.83 19.78
N LYS A 183 -3.93 -14.35 20.53
CA LYS A 183 -4.36 -12.94 20.49
C LYS A 183 -3.25 -12.00 20.95
N ARG A 184 -2.50 -12.35 22.00
CA ARG A 184 -1.31 -11.60 22.44
C ARG A 184 -0.25 -11.54 21.33
N GLY A 185 0.00 -12.66 20.64
CA GLY A 185 0.91 -12.69 19.49
C GLY A 185 0.47 -11.80 18.33
N LEU A 186 -0.81 -11.85 17.96
CA LEU A 186 -1.40 -11.00 16.91
C LEU A 186 -1.38 -9.51 17.29
N LEU A 187 -1.58 -9.20 18.57
CA LEU A 187 -1.47 -7.84 19.08
C LEU A 187 -0.04 -7.30 18.98
N LEU A 188 0.97 -8.11 19.32
CA LEU A 188 2.38 -7.75 19.11
C LEU A 188 2.71 -7.56 17.62
N GLN A 189 2.09 -8.34 16.74
CA GLN A 189 2.23 -8.16 15.30
C GLN A 189 1.64 -6.83 14.82
N LEU A 190 0.48 -6.41 15.35
CA LEU A 190 -0.16 -5.14 15.01
C LEU A 190 0.64 -3.92 15.47
N PHE A 191 1.25 -3.98 16.65
CA PHE A 191 2.17 -2.93 17.10
C PHE A 191 3.47 -2.92 16.29
N GLY A 192 3.91 -4.10 15.83
CA GLY A 192 5.14 -4.29 15.07
C GLY A 192 6.39 -4.06 15.92
N GLY A 193 7.55 -4.37 15.36
CA GLY A 193 8.84 -4.12 15.99
C GLY A 193 9.45 -2.78 15.59
N VAL A 194 10.32 -2.26 16.46
CA VAL A 194 11.06 -1.03 16.17
C VAL A 194 12.12 -1.30 15.11
N ARG A 195 12.06 -0.55 14.01
CA ARG A 195 13.04 -0.61 12.92
C ARG A 195 14.35 0.03 13.35
N LYS A 196 15.35 -0.79 13.66
CA LYS A 196 16.71 -0.31 13.98
C LYS A 196 17.45 0.02 12.68
N GLN A 197 17.82 1.29 12.51
CA GLN A 197 18.73 1.72 11.47
C GLN A 197 20.13 1.79 12.07
N TYR A 198 21.04 0.94 11.58
CA TYR A 198 22.44 1.02 11.97
C TYR A 198 23.09 2.11 11.13
N GLU A 199 23.52 3.21 11.75
CA GLU A 199 24.19 4.33 11.06
C GLU A 199 25.60 3.98 10.55
N ARG A 200 26.14 2.81 10.89
CA ARG A 200 27.41 2.33 10.33
C ARG A 200 27.22 1.88 8.88
N ALA A 201 27.98 2.53 7.99
CA ALA A 201 28.01 2.30 6.55
C ALA A 201 28.00 0.79 6.19
N GLY A 202 26.91 0.34 5.56
CA GLY A 202 26.81 -0.98 4.94
C GLY A 202 26.14 -2.09 5.78
N ALA A 203 25.68 -1.81 7.01
CA ALA A 203 24.90 -2.80 7.74
C ALA A 203 23.53 -3.02 7.06
N PRO A 204 23.13 -4.28 6.79
CA PRO A 204 21.85 -4.57 6.16
C PRO A 204 20.71 -4.06 7.04
N ARG A 205 19.67 -3.52 6.40
CA ARG A 205 18.44 -3.08 7.07
C ARG A 205 17.82 -4.28 7.77
N SER A 206 17.80 -4.26 9.10
CA SER A 206 17.21 -5.35 9.88
C SER A 206 15.68 -5.25 9.83
N ARG A 207 15.02 -6.38 9.53
CA ARG A 207 13.56 -6.51 9.56
C ARG A 207 13.05 -6.21 10.97
N GLY A 208 12.13 -5.26 11.10
CA GLY A 208 11.42 -4.98 12.35
C GLY A 208 10.02 -5.61 12.40
N ASP A 209 9.55 -6.15 11.28
CA ASP A 209 8.18 -6.65 11.14
C ASP A 209 8.11 -8.13 11.55
N ILE A 210 7.04 -8.50 12.27
CA ILE A 210 6.87 -9.83 12.86
C ILE A 210 5.96 -10.66 11.95
N ASN A 211 6.46 -11.82 11.52
CA ASN A 211 5.68 -12.76 10.72
C ASN A 211 5.10 -13.86 11.60
N VAL A 212 3.79 -14.07 11.50
CA VAL A 212 3.04 -15.03 12.33
C VAL A 212 2.38 -16.09 11.44
N LEU A 213 2.51 -17.36 11.82
CA LEU A 213 1.85 -18.50 11.18
C LEU A 213 0.92 -19.18 12.18
N LEU A 214 -0.35 -19.30 11.82
CA LEU A 214 -1.38 -20.03 12.57
C LEU A 214 -1.60 -21.39 11.91
N VAL A 215 -1.31 -22.47 12.62
CA VAL A 215 -1.51 -23.85 12.17
C VAL A 215 -2.54 -24.50 13.06
N GLY A 216 -3.44 -25.29 12.50
CA GLY A 216 -4.40 -26.01 13.34
C GLY A 216 -5.40 -26.81 12.54
N ASP A 217 -6.27 -27.52 13.23
CA ASP A 217 -7.32 -28.31 12.57
C ASP A 217 -8.39 -27.40 11.94
N PRO A 218 -9.14 -27.86 10.94
CA PRO A 218 -10.30 -27.14 10.43
C PRO A 218 -11.35 -26.97 11.53
N GLY A 219 -12.09 -25.87 11.51
CA GLY A 219 -13.14 -25.59 12.50
C GLY A 219 -12.67 -24.78 13.70
N VAL A 220 -11.36 -24.63 13.92
CA VAL A 220 -10.84 -23.61 14.83
C VAL A 220 -10.93 -22.23 14.15
N SER A 221 -11.24 -21.17 14.89
CA SER A 221 -11.57 -19.81 14.39
C SER A 221 -10.43 -19.04 13.69
N LYS A 222 -9.48 -19.72 13.04
CA LYS A 222 -8.30 -19.12 12.36
C LYS A 222 -8.68 -18.11 11.28
N SER A 223 -9.56 -18.47 10.35
CA SER A 223 -9.99 -17.55 9.28
C SER A 223 -10.78 -16.36 9.84
N GLN A 224 -11.53 -16.55 10.94
CA GLN A 224 -12.19 -15.44 11.64
C GLN A 224 -11.18 -14.52 12.33
N LEU A 225 -10.11 -15.05 12.94
CA LEU A 225 -9.02 -14.25 13.49
C LEU A 225 -8.33 -13.41 12.41
N LEU A 226 -8.02 -14.00 11.26
CA LEU A 226 -7.47 -13.28 10.10
C LEU A 226 -8.39 -12.14 9.65
N SER A 227 -9.69 -12.40 9.54
CA SER A 227 -10.68 -11.38 9.14
C SER A 227 -10.78 -10.25 10.17
N ALA A 228 -10.75 -10.58 11.47
CA ALA A 228 -10.75 -9.59 12.54
C ALA A 228 -9.49 -8.70 12.50
N VAL A 229 -8.31 -9.30 12.31
CA VAL A 229 -7.05 -8.56 12.17
C VAL A 229 -7.04 -7.71 10.90
N HIS A 230 -7.58 -8.22 9.79
CA HIS A 230 -7.72 -7.46 8.56
C HIS A 230 -8.58 -6.21 8.75
N ALA A 231 -9.72 -6.33 9.46
CA ALA A 231 -10.61 -5.21 9.74
C ALA A 231 -10.01 -4.19 10.71
N LEU A 232 -9.15 -4.62 11.63
CA LEU A 232 -8.50 -3.73 12.59
C LEU A 232 -7.26 -3.05 12.03
N ALA A 233 -6.52 -3.71 11.15
CA ALA A 233 -5.28 -3.19 10.61
C ALA A 233 -5.57 -2.05 9.61
N PRO A 234 -4.99 -0.85 9.78
CA PRO A 234 -5.19 0.30 8.89
C PRO A 234 -4.58 0.09 7.49
N ARG A 235 -3.91 -1.05 7.25
CA ARG A 235 -3.34 -1.46 5.95
C ARG A 235 -3.46 -2.98 5.79
N GLY A 236 -4.58 -3.53 6.25
CA GLY A 236 -4.90 -4.95 6.16
C GLY A 236 -5.32 -5.34 4.75
N ILE A 237 -4.73 -6.37 4.17
CA ILE A 237 -5.25 -6.99 2.94
C ILE A 237 -5.47 -8.46 3.20
N TYR A 238 -6.69 -8.94 2.92
CA TYR A 238 -7.05 -10.33 2.99
C TYR A 238 -6.91 -11.03 1.64
N THR A 239 -6.18 -12.14 1.62
CA THR A 239 -5.93 -12.96 0.44
C THR A 239 -6.08 -14.43 0.77
N SER A 240 -6.49 -15.23 -0.22
CA SER A 240 -6.59 -16.69 -0.10
C SER A 240 -5.52 -17.34 -0.95
N GLY A 241 -4.79 -18.31 -0.40
CA GLY A 241 -3.67 -18.99 -1.06
C GLY A 241 -4.05 -19.71 -2.36
N LYS A 242 -5.31 -20.16 -2.51
CA LYS A 242 -5.81 -20.70 -3.79
C LYS A 242 -6.22 -19.61 -4.79
N GLY A 243 -6.83 -18.52 -4.30
CA GLY A 243 -7.34 -17.43 -5.13
C GLY A 243 -6.25 -16.45 -5.60
N SER A 244 -5.13 -16.41 -4.90
CA SER A 244 -4.04 -15.48 -5.14
C SER A 244 -2.94 -16.13 -5.97
N SER A 245 -2.84 -15.72 -7.23
CA SER A 245 -1.70 -16.06 -8.08
C SER A 245 -0.46 -15.23 -7.70
N ALA A 246 0.73 -15.69 -8.06
CA ALA A 246 1.98 -14.94 -7.89
C ALA A 246 1.90 -13.52 -8.50
N VAL A 247 1.13 -13.36 -9.58
CA VAL A 247 0.90 -12.07 -10.26
C VAL A 247 0.00 -11.15 -9.43
N GLY A 248 -1.02 -11.70 -8.77
CA GLY A 248 -1.91 -10.95 -7.88
C GLY A 248 -1.28 -10.54 -6.55
N LEU A 249 -0.29 -11.31 -6.06
CA LEU A 249 0.45 -10.97 -4.84
C LEU A 249 1.55 -9.94 -5.08
N THR A 250 2.21 -9.98 -6.24
CA THR A 250 3.36 -9.11 -6.56
C THR A 250 2.95 -7.78 -7.18
N ALA A 251 3.23 -7.61 -8.46
CA ALA A 251 2.75 -6.53 -9.31
C ALA A 251 2.74 -7.07 -10.74
N TYR A 252 1.85 -6.55 -11.56
CA TYR A 252 1.71 -6.97 -12.94
C TYR A 252 1.80 -5.80 -13.88
N ILE A 253 2.14 -6.10 -15.12
CA ILE A 253 2.36 -5.07 -16.14
C ILE A 253 1.17 -5.11 -17.07
N THR A 254 0.41 -4.02 -17.09
CA THR A 254 -0.72 -3.81 -17.99
C THR A 254 -0.33 -2.76 -19.03
N ARG A 255 -0.80 -2.94 -20.27
CA ARG A 255 -0.63 -1.91 -21.30
C ARG A 255 -1.83 -0.97 -21.26
N ASP A 256 -1.56 0.32 -21.05
CA ASP A 256 -2.58 1.35 -21.09
C ASP A 256 -3.08 1.55 -22.54
N PRO A 257 -4.40 1.48 -22.82
CA PRO A 257 -4.93 1.68 -24.16
C PRO A 257 -4.70 3.11 -24.70
N ASP A 258 -4.68 4.12 -23.83
CA ASP A 258 -4.58 5.53 -24.23
C ASP A 258 -3.15 5.89 -24.64
N THR A 259 -2.19 5.66 -23.74
CA THR A 259 -0.78 6.02 -23.94
C THR A 259 0.00 4.95 -24.70
N ARG A 260 -0.54 3.73 -24.80
CA ARG A 260 0.14 2.51 -25.29
C ARG A 260 1.40 2.15 -24.51
N GLN A 261 1.65 2.81 -23.38
CA GLN A 261 2.78 2.56 -22.50
C GLN A 261 2.47 1.37 -21.57
N LEU A 262 3.53 0.71 -21.13
CA LEU A 262 3.45 -0.34 -20.12
C LEU A 262 3.38 0.32 -18.75
N VAL A 263 2.37 -0.03 -17.97
CA VAL A 263 2.13 0.50 -16.63
C VAL A 263 2.17 -0.66 -15.65
N LEU A 264 2.84 -0.42 -14.52
CA LEU A 264 2.94 -1.37 -13.43
C LEU A 264 1.74 -1.18 -12.49
N GLU A 265 0.97 -2.23 -12.29
CA GLU A 265 -0.15 -2.28 -11.35
C GLU A 265 0.27 -3.07 -10.11
N SER A 266 0.06 -2.48 -8.94
CA SER A 266 0.46 -3.03 -7.65
C SER A 266 -0.42 -4.21 -7.25
N GLY A 267 0.20 -5.30 -6.81
CA GLY A 267 -0.49 -6.44 -6.20
C GLY A 267 -0.62 -6.29 -4.68
N ALA A 268 -1.20 -7.33 -4.06
CA ALA A 268 -1.61 -7.30 -2.66
C ALA A 268 -0.46 -7.00 -1.68
N LEU A 269 0.75 -7.53 -1.90
CA LEU A 269 1.88 -7.31 -0.98
C LEU A 269 2.42 -5.88 -1.03
N VAL A 270 2.40 -5.27 -2.22
CA VAL A 270 2.85 -3.88 -2.39
C VAL A 270 1.84 -2.91 -1.79
N LEU A 271 0.55 -3.20 -1.96
CA LEU A 271 -0.53 -2.40 -1.37
C LEU A 271 -0.51 -2.44 0.18
N SER A 272 -0.07 -3.56 0.76
CA SER A 272 0.05 -3.78 2.21
C SER A 272 1.42 -3.40 2.81
N ASP A 273 2.26 -2.62 2.11
CA ASP A 273 3.51 -2.06 2.66
C ASP A 273 3.23 -1.37 4.03
N ASP A 274 4.12 -1.48 5.02
CA ASP A 274 3.91 -0.99 6.40
C ASP A 274 2.61 -1.47 7.11
N GLY A 275 1.95 -2.50 6.58
CA GLY A 275 0.70 -3.07 7.08
C GLY A 275 0.78 -4.55 7.43
N VAL A 276 -0.38 -5.20 7.44
CA VAL A 276 -0.51 -6.65 7.66
C VAL A 276 -1.16 -7.29 6.44
N CYS A 277 -0.47 -8.26 5.84
CA CYS A 277 -1.03 -9.10 4.78
C CYS A 277 -1.53 -10.41 5.39
N CYS A 278 -2.85 -10.62 5.34
CA CYS A 278 -3.52 -11.80 5.82
C CYS A 278 -3.65 -12.82 4.67
N ILE A 279 -3.09 -14.02 4.85
CA ILE A 279 -3.12 -15.09 3.86
C ILE A 279 -3.78 -16.32 4.49
N ASP A 280 -4.96 -16.70 3.99
CA ASP A 280 -5.61 -17.96 4.37
C ASP A 280 -5.22 -19.10 3.41
N GLU A 281 -5.39 -20.36 3.83
CA GLU A 281 -5.02 -21.55 3.05
C GLU A 281 -3.57 -21.53 2.52
N PHE A 282 -2.62 -21.14 3.36
CA PHE A 282 -1.22 -20.99 3.00
C PHE A 282 -0.60 -22.30 2.47
N ASP A 283 -1.09 -23.45 2.93
CA ASP A 283 -0.66 -24.78 2.49
C ASP A 283 -1.03 -25.07 1.03
N LYS A 284 -2.07 -24.42 0.48
CA LYS A 284 -2.58 -24.65 -0.88
C LYS A 284 -1.96 -23.75 -1.95
N MET A 285 -1.01 -22.90 -1.58
CA MET A 285 -0.31 -22.04 -2.54
C MET A 285 0.59 -22.84 -3.49
N SER A 286 0.66 -22.35 -4.74
CA SER A 286 1.59 -22.85 -5.75
C SER A 286 3.04 -22.51 -5.42
N ASP A 287 3.99 -23.33 -5.87
CA ASP A 287 5.42 -23.14 -5.59
C ASP A 287 6.00 -21.85 -6.19
N SER A 288 5.44 -21.38 -7.31
CA SER A 288 5.81 -20.07 -7.90
C SER A 288 5.41 -18.88 -7.04
N THR A 289 4.38 -19.05 -6.21
CA THR A 289 3.92 -18.03 -5.26
C THR A 289 4.78 -18.07 -3.99
N ARG A 290 5.17 -19.28 -3.56
CA ARG A 290 6.08 -19.47 -2.42
C ARG A 290 7.46 -18.88 -2.67
N SER A 291 7.99 -18.95 -3.91
CA SER A 291 9.28 -18.33 -4.25
C SER A 291 9.28 -16.81 -4.09
N VAL A 292 8.19 -16.14 -4.46
CA VAL A 292 8.00 -14.69 -4.21
C VAL A 292 8.02 -14.38 -2.72
N LEU A 293 7.31 -15.17 -1.91
CA LEU A 293 7.27 -14.97 -0.46
C LEU A 293 8.65 -15.15 0.18
N HIS A 294 9.51 -15.99 -0.40
CA HIS A 294 10.90 -16.05 0.04
C HIS A 294 11.63 -14.72 -0.16
N GLU A 295 11.41 -14.03 -1.27
CA GLU A 295 12.04 -12.73 -1.47
C GLU A 295 11.49 -11.68 -0.48
N VAL A 296 10.16 -11.62 -0.35
CA VAL A 296 9.45 -10.62 0.46
C VAL A 296 9.74 -10.76 1.95
N MET A 297 9.69 -11.98 2.50
CA MET A 297 9.90 -12.20 3.94
C MET A 297 11.34 -11.93 4.40
N GLU A 298 12.30 -12.03 3.48
CA GLU A 298 13.73 -11.84 3.76
C GLU A 298 14.16 -10.40 3.52
N GLN A 299 13.88 -9.88 2.32
CA GLN A 299 14.40 -8.59 1.86
C GLN A 299 13.39 -7.46 2.02
N GLN A 300 12.11 -7.78 2.22
CA GLN A 300 11.00 -6.81 2.23
C GLN A 300 10.89 -6.01 0.93
N THR A 301 11.34 -6.61 -0.17
CA THR A 301 11.35 -6.03 -1.51
C THR A 301 10.93 -7.10 -2.53
N ILE A 302 10.35 -6.65 -3.64
CA ILE A 302 9.96 -7.47 -4.77
C ILE A 302 10.69 -6.96 -6.00
N SER A 303 11.55 -7.79 -6.57
CA SER A 303 12.23 -7.50 -7.84
C SER A 303 11.40 -7.99 -9.03
N ILE A 304 11.13 -7.08 -9.96
CA ILE A 304 10.37 -7.38 -11.18
C ILE A 304 11.24 -7.05 -12.37
N ALA A 305 11.50 -8.05 -13.21
CA ALA A 305 12.18 -7.93 -14.49
C ALA A 305 11.27 -8.51 -15.59
N LYS A 306 10.34 -7.70 -16.11
CA LYS A 306 9.37 -8.13 -17.14
C LYS A 306 9.15 -7.00 -18.15
N ALA A 307 8.94 -7.38 -19.41
CA ALA A 307 8.58 -6.46 -20.50
C ALA A 307 9.49 -5.22 -20.63
N GLY A 308 10.79 -5.35 -20.34
CA GLY A 308 11.77 -4.26 -20.40
C GLY A 308 11.78 -3.34 -19.17
N ILE A 309 10.92 -3.59 -18.18
CA ILE A 309 10.90 -2.87 -16.90
C ILE A 309 11.66 -3.74 -15.89
N ILE A 310 12.76 -3.18 -15.37
CA ILE A 310 13.56 -3.76 -14.27
C ILE A 310 13.42 -2.80 -13.09
N THR A 311 12.58 -3.17 -12.12
CA THR A 311 12.29 -2.33 -10.95
C THR A 311 12.17 -3.18 -9.70
N SER A 312 12.66 -2.66 -8.58
CA SER A 312 12.40 -3.23 -7.25
C SER A 312 11.33 -2.39 -6.54
N LEU A 313 10.24 -3.02 -6.14
CA LEU A 313 9.20 -2.43 -5.31
C LEU A 313 9.43 -2.79 -3.85
N ASN A 314 9.07 -1.89 -2.95
CA ASN A 314 9.13 -2.16 -1.52
C ASN A 314 7.83 -2.84 -1.08
N ALA A 315 7.95 -3.87 -0.24
CA ALA A 315 6.83 -4.61 0.35
C ALA A 315 7.15 -4.92 1.81
N ARG A 316 7.24 -3.88 2.63
CA ARG A 316 7.56 -3.96 4.07
C ARG A 316 6.30 -4.30 4.86
N CYS A 317 5.68 -5.42 4.54
CA CYS A 317 4.47 -5.90 5.18
C CYS A 317 4.81 -6.96 6.24
N SER A 318 4.04 -7.00 7.32
CA SER A 318 3.99 -8.15 8.22
C SER A 318 3.08 -9.21 7.62
N ILE A 319 3.52 -10.46 7.56
CA ILE A 319 2.70 -11.55 7.03
C ILE A 319 2.01 -12.28 8.18
N LEU A 320 0.68 -12.36 8.12
CA LEU A 320 -0.13 -13.22 8.96
C LEU A 320 -0.71 -14.33 8.08
N ALA A 321 -0.27 -15.57 8.31
CA ALA A 321 -0.70 -16.71 7.51
C ALA A 321 -1.50 -17.71 8.37
N ALA A 322 -2.53 -18.33 7.79
CA ALA A 322 -3.14 -19.53 8.33
C ALA A 322 -2.89 -20.73 7.42
N ALA A 323 -2.54 -21.86 8.03
CA ALA A 323 -2.33 -23.12 7.38
C ALA A 323 -3.13 -24.23 8.06
N ASN A 324 -3.50 -25.23 7.27
CA ASN A 324 -4.11 -26.46 7.75
C ASN A 324 -3.09 -27.61 7.61
N PRO A 325 -3.10 -28.58 8.54
CA PRO A 325 -2.30 -29.78 8.38
C PRO A 325 -2.78 -30.60 7.17
N VAL A 326 -1.87 -31.37 6.57
CA VAL A 326 -2.13 -32.14 5.32
C VAL A 326 -3.36 -33.03 5.43
N ASP A 327 -3.47 -33.78 6.53
CA ASP A 327 -4.56 -34.73 6.77
C ASP A 327 -5.78 -34.10 7.46
N SER A 328 -5.86 -32.77 7.51
CA SER A 328 -6.90 -32.03 8.25
C SER A 328 -6.98 -32.34 9.75
N LYS A 329 -6.08 -33.17 10.28
CA LYS A 329 -5.90 -33.44 11.69
C LYS A 329 -4.43 -33.41 12.03
N TRP A 330 -4.11 -32.82 13.17
CA TRP A 330 -2.75 -32.80 13.69
C TRP A 330 -2.31 -34.17 14.20
N ASN A 331 -1.31 -34.77 13.55
CA ASN A 331 -0.68 -35.99 14.05
C ASN A 331 0.48 -35.65 14.98
N ARG A 332 0.40 -36.09 16.25
CA ARG A 332 1.45 -35.86 17.27
C ARG A 332 2.71 -36.68 17.04
N GLN A 333 2.66 -37.70 16.19
CA GLN A 333 3.80 -38.58 15.92
C GLN A 333 4.74 -38.05 14.83
N LEU A 334 4.24 -37.15 13.97
CA LEU A 334 4.99 -36.58 12.86
C LEU A 334 5.64 -35.25 13.27
N SER A 335 6.69 -34.87 12.55
CA SER A 335 7.31 -33.57 12.74
C SER A 335 6.43 -32.43 12.23
N ILE A 336 6.62 -31.22 12.76
CA ILE A 336 5.87 -30.02 12.36
C ILE A 336 5.99 -29.75 10.85
N VAL A 337 7.19 -29.96 10.29
CA VAL A 337 7.48 -29.71 8.87
C VAL A 337 6.70 -30.67 7.97
N GLU A 338 6.63 -31.94 8.35
CA GLU A 338 5.87 -32.96 7.62
C GLU A 338 4.36 -32.73 7.74
N ASN A 339 3.88 -32.33 8.93
CA ASN A 339 2.46 -32.07 9.16
C ASN A 339 1.91 -30.91 8.31
N ILE A 340 2.72 -29.88 8.02
CA ILE A 340 2.27 -28.67 7.31
C ILE A 340 2.60 -28.75 5.80
N ASN A 341 3.48 -29.66 5.37
CA ASN A 341 3.96 -29.76 3.98
C ASN A 341 4.55 -28.44 3.45
N LEU A 342 5.36 -27.79 4.28
CA LEU A 342 6.10 -26.58 3.91
C LEU A 342 7.60 -26.84 3.97
N PRO A 343 8.40 -26.23 3.07
CA PRO A 343 9.85 -26.30 3.16
C PRO A 343 10.33 -25.68 4.49
N PRO A 344 11.32 -26.28 5.17
CA PRO A 344 11.84 -25.77 6.44
C PRO A 344 12.44 -24.36 6.32
N THR A 345 12.92 -24.00 5.12
CA THR A 345 13.42 -22.65 4.80
C THR A 345 12.34 -21.57 4.91
N LEU A 346 11.07 -21.92 4.66
CA LEU A 346 9.95 -20.99 4.79
C LEU A 346 9.48 -20.92 6.24
N VAL A 347 9.34 -22.08 6.91
CA VAL A 347 8.93 -22.14 8.32
C VAL A 347 9.88 -21.33 9.22
N SER A 348 11.19 -21.41 8.97
CA SER A 348 12.21 -20.65 9.72
C SER A 348 12.13 -19.13 9.54
N ARG A 349 11.32 -18.61 8.60
CA ARG A 349 11.15 -17.17 8.36
C ARG A 349 9.95 -16.57 9.07
N PHE A 350 9.07 -17.42 9.59
CA PHE A 350 8.06 -17.03 10.55
C PHE A 350 8.71 -16.92 11.93
N ASP A 351 8.44 -15.82 12.62
CA ASP A 351 8.99 -15.58 13.97
C ASP A 351 8.16 -16.32 15.02
N LEU A 352 6.85 -16.37 14.81
CA LEU A 352 5.90 -17.04 15.69
C LEU A 352 5.10 -18.07 14.90
N VAL A 353 5.15 -19.31 15.35
CA VAL A 353 4.32 -20.40 14.82
C VAL A 353 3.40 -20.87 15.94
N PHE A 354 2.12 -20.55 15.83
CA PHE A 354 1.11 -21.00 16.78
C PHE A 354 0.45 -22.26 16.26
N ILE A 355 0.46 -23.31 17.09
CA ILE A 355 -0.24 -24.56 16.82
C ILE A 355 -1.51 -24.56 17.66
N VAL A 356 -2.64 -24.32 17.00
CA VAL A 356 -3.97 -24.35 17.59
C VAL A 356 -4.52 -25.76 17.38
N LEU A 357 -4.49 -26.55 18.44
CA LEU A 357 -5.05 -27.90 18.44
C LEU A 357 -6.47 -27.84 18.99
N ASP A 358 -7.38 -28.52 18.32
CA ASP A 358 -8.71 -28.75 18.89
C ASP A 358 -8.60 -29.85 19.96
N SER A 359 -8.99 -29.52 21.19
CA SER A 359 -9.04 -30.46 22.30
C SER A 359 -10.50 -30.71 22.66
N ILE A 360 -10.91 -31.98 22.59
CA ILE A 360 -12.25 -32.40 23.00
C ILE A 360 -12.33 -32.28 24.52
N ASP A 361 -12.87 -31.15 25.00
CA ASP A 361 -13.10 -30.88 26.41
C ASP A 361 -14.53 -30.36 26.62
N GLU A 362 -15.33 -31.11 27.38
CA GLU A 362 -16.75 -30.83 27.58
C GLU A 362 -16.97 -29.48 28.29
N GLU A 363 -16.05 -29.08 29.18
CA GLU A 363 -16.17 -27.81 29.89
C GLU A 363 -15.89 -26.62 28.97
N SER A 364 -14.84 -26.70 28.16
CA SER A 364 -14.49 -25.68 27.17
C SER A 364 -15.57 -25.56 26.09
N ASP A 365 -16.10 -26.68 25.60
CA ASP A 365 -17.20 -26.70 24.61
C ASP A 365 -18.47 -26.09 25.18
N ARG A 366 -18.80 -26.38 26.45
CA ARG A 366 -19.96 -25.77 27.12
C ARG A 366 -19.79 -24.26 27.32
N ARG A 367 -18.57 -23.79 27.59
CA ARG A 367 -18.28 -22.35 27.69
C ARG A 367 -18.38 -21.67 26.33
N LEU A 368 -17.81 -22.29 25.28
CA LEU A 368 -17.91 -21.81 23.91
C LEU A 368 -19.38 -21.72 23.45
N ALA A 369 -20.19 -22.75 23.73
CA ALA A 369 -21.61 -22.79 23.38
C ALA A 369 -22.48 -21.78 24.17
N ARG A 370 -22.00 -21.25 25.30
CA ARG A 370 -22.65 -20.14 26.02
C ARG A 370 -22.21 -18.77 25.51
N HIS A 371 -21.05 -18.71 24.86
CA HIS A 371 -20.45 -17.48 24.33
C HIS A 371 -20.96 -17.14 22.93
N ILE A 372 -21.23 -18.17 22.12
CA ILE A 372 -21.99 -18.08 20.87
C ILE A 372 -23.47 -17.90 21.19
#